data_AF-A0A1G0QJQ1-F1
#
_entry.id   AF-A0A1G0QJQ1-F1
#
_cell.length_a   1.000
_cell.length_b   1.000
_cell.length_c   1.000
_cell.angle_alpha   90.00
_cell.angle_beta   90.00
_cell.angle_gamma   90.00
#
_symmetry.space_group_name_H-M   'P 1'
#
loop_
_entity.id
_entity.type
_entity.pdbx_description
1 polymer ?
#
loop_
_entity_poly.entity_id
_entity_poly.type
_entity_poly.pdbx_seq_one_letter_code
_entity_poly.pdbx_strand_id
1 'polypeptide(L)'
;MRIIIAGMGDVGYHLAKQLSQESHDIIAIDTSQQRLSYTDSMTDVMTVNGSSTSIKVLLDAKVDKADLLVAVTSSEEVNIATAILGKKLGAKKTIARIGNAEYQDPKVGVNFSEIGIDFMIYPEELAAIETVNLIQRTAATDILEFEKGKLTVMGLRLDKIAPIMHKKIFEVAQEYQSVDFRIVAIYRNFRTIIPSGNDRFLPNDQVFVITTQSGIETVLKLAGKENIKFENIMVLGGGKIGRRVAKLLEKSMKVKLIESDEEKSFELADMLQDTLVIRGDGRDIDLLAQEGIVDMDAFIALTEDAETNIITCLMAKHLGVKKAIALVDKVDYIPLTQTIGLDSLINKKLIA
;
A
#
# COMPACT_ATOMS: atom_id res chain seq x y z
N MET A 1 -4.90 3.32 25.05
CA MET A 1 -4.34 1.98 25.33
C MET A 1 -2.89 2.12 25.75
N ARG A 2 -2.31 1.13 26.45
CA ARG A 2 -0.87 1.09 26.71
C ARG A 2 -0.17 0.28 25.64
N ILE A 3 0.70 0.91 24.86
CA ILE A 3 1.36 0.31 23.70
C ILE A 3 2.87 0.40 23.87
N ILE A 4 3.56 -0.72 23.74
CA ILE A 4 5.03 -0.77 23.70
C ILE A 4 5.46 -0.93 22.24
N ILE A 5 6.36 -0.07 21.77
CA ILE A 5 6.93 -0.14 20.43
C ILE A 5 8.43 -0.40 20.57
N ALA A 6 8.88 -1.58 20.11
CA ALA A 6 10.27 -1.97 20.09
C ALA A 6 10.90 -1.69 18.72
N GLY A 7 11.87 -0.77 18.70
CA GLY A 7 12.56 -0.26 17.52
C GLY A 7 12.02 1.11 17.10
N MET A 8 12.82 2.16 17.28
CA MET A 8 12.56 3.55 16.86
C MET A 8 13.32 3.91 15.57
N GLY A 9 13.35 2.96 14.63
CA GLY A 9 13.68 3.28 13.25
C GLY A 9 12.53 4.03 12.57
N ASP A 10 12.59 4.16 11.24
CA ASP A 10 11.59 4.92 10.49
C ASP A 10 10.14 4.47 10.78
N VAL A 11 9.87 3.17 10.72
CA VAL A 11 8.53 2.60 10.94
C VAL A 11 8.06 2.85 12.38
N GLY A 12 8.88 2.52 13.37
CA GLY A 12 8.51 2.67 14.77
C GLY A 12 8.32 4.12 15.20
N TYR A 13 9.11 5.06 14.66
CA TYR A 13 8.94 6.49 14.89
C TYR A 13 7.60 6.99 14.33
N HIS A 14 7.27 6.66 13.08
CA HIS A 14 6.00 7.06 12.48
C HIS A 14 4.79 6.46 13.21
N LEU A 15 4.89 5.19 13.61
CA LEU A 15 3.86 4.53 14.41
C LEU A 15 3.68 5.21 15.78
N ALA A 16 4.79 5.49 16.49
CA ALA A 16 4.76 6.18 17.78
C ALA A 16 4.12 7.56 17.65
N LYS A 17 4.50 8.32 16.62
CA LYS A 17 3.95 9.66 16.36
C LYS A 17 2.44 9.63 16.10
N GLN A 18 1.96 8.71 15.27
CA GLN A 18 0.54 8.62 14.94
C GLN A 18 -0.29 8.19 16.15
N LEU A 19 0.13 7.14 16.88
CA LEU A 19 -0.61 6.64 18.02
C LEU A 19 -0.57 7.59 19.24
N SER A 20 0.51 8.36 19.39
CA SER A 20 0.60 9.43 20.39
C SER A 20 -0.44 10.54 20.09
N GLN A 21 -0.64 10.91 18.82
CA GLN A 21 -1.68 11.87 18.42
C GLN A 21 -3.10 11.35 18.69
N GLU A 22 -3.30 10.03 18.67
CA GLU A 22 -4.56 9.36 19.05
C GLU A 22 -4.72 9.18 20.58
N SER A 23 -3.87 9.84 21.38
CA SER A 23 -3.92 9.84 22.85
C SER A 23 -3.76 8.44 23.47
N HIS A 24 -2.85 7.63 22.92
CA HIS A 24 -2.41 6.37 23.54
C HIS A 24 -1.16 6.55 24.41
N ASP A 25 -1.01 5.72 25.44
CA ASP A 25 0.18 5.69 26.32
C ASP A 25 1.26 4.84 25.65
N ILE A 26 2.22 5.51 25.02
CA ILE A 26 3.26 4.89 24.20
C ILE A 26 4.58 4.78 24.96
N ILE A 27 5.19 3.60 24.89
CA ILE A 27 6.52 3.34 25.44
C ILE A 27 7.42 2.85 24.31
N ALA A 28 8.43 3.64 23.99
CA ALA A 28 9.42 3.36 22.96
C ALA A 28 10.65 2.66 23.55
N ILE A 29 11.02 1.51 22.98
CA ILE A 29 12.24 0.77 23.32
C ILE A 29 13.19 0.81 22.12
N ASP A 30 14.43 1.26 22.30
CA ASP A 30 15.47 1.17 21.26
C ASP A 30 16.86 1.13 21.93
N THR A 31 17.84 0.57 21.24
CA THR A 31 19.23 0.53 21.71
C THR A 31 19.98 1.85 21.44
N SER A 32 19.50 2.64 20.47
CA SER A 32 20.07 3.94 20.12
C SER A 32 19.45 5.04 20.97
N GLN A 33 20.26 5.60 21.88
CA GLN A 33 19.86 6.77 22.66
C GLN A 33 19.50 7.97 21.76
N GLN A 34 20.20 8.13 20.64
CA GLN A 34 19.94 9.22 19.70
C GLN A 34 18.53 9.15 19.09
N ARG A 35 18.08 7.95 18.69
CA ARG A 35 16.73 7.75 18.15
C ARG A 35 15.64 7.96 19.20
N LEU A 36 15.91 7.51 20.43
CA LEU A 36 14.99 7.74 21.56
C LEU A 36 14.85 9.22 21.86
N SER A 37 15.96 9.96 21.99
CA SER A 37 15.93 11.39 22.24
C SER A 37 15.25 12.18 21.12
N TYR A 38 15.45 11.78 19.85
CA TYR A 38 14.72 12.35 18.72
C TYR A 38 13.21 12.10 18.83
N THR A 39 12.80 10.87 19.16
CA THR A 39 11.39 10.52 19.30
C THR A 39 10.73 11.27 20.47
N ASP A 40 11.37 11.28 21.64
CA ASP A 40 10.93 11.97 22.87
C ASP A 40 10.75 13.48 22.67
N SER A 41 11.64 14.12 21.89
CA SER A 41 11.53 15.56 21.60
C SER A 41 10.41 15.92 20.61
N MET A 42 9.96 14.96 19.81
CA MET A 42 8.98 15.19 18.72
C MET A 42 7.59 14.65 19.04
N THR A 43 7.45 13.81 20.06
CA THR A 43 6.21 13.06 20.38
C THR A 43 6.05 12.89 21.90
N ASP A 44 4.81 12.76 22.37
CA ASP A 44 4.53 12.49 23.79
C ASP A 44 4.61 10.97 24.03
N VAL A 45 5.82 10.47 24.29
CA VAL A 45 6.11 9.04 24.51
C VAL A 45 7.12 8.85 25.64
N MET A 46 7.02 7.74 26.37
CA MET A 46 8.04 7.34 27.34
C MET A 46 9.13 6.52 26.64
N THR A 47 10.41 6.79 26.92
CA THR A 47 11.51 6.04 26.30
C THR A 47 12.21 5.10 27.29
N VAL A 48 12.63 3.93 26.81
CA VAL A 48 13.43 2.96 27.54
C VAL A 48 14.62 2.55 26.67
N ASN A 49 15.84 2.88 27.13
CA ASN A 49 17.05 2.49 26.41
C ASN A 49 17.42 1.04 26.69
N GLY A 50 17.52 0.23 25.64
CA GLY A 50 18.02 -1.14 25.73
C GLY A 50 17.51 -2.05 24.62
N SER A 51 17.99 -3.29 24.62
CA SER A 51 17.51 -4.31 23.69
C SER A 51 16.12 -4.80 24.12
N SER A 52 15.18 -4.87 23.18
CA SER A 52 13.85 -5.43 23.41
C SER A 52 13.86 -6.96 23.65
N THR A 53 14.99 -7.62 23.37
CA THR A 53 15.21 -9.05 23.75
C THR A 53 15.63 -9.22 25.21
N SER A 54 15.91 -8.14 25.94
CA SER A 54 16.23 -8.19 27.36
C SER A 54 14.96 -8.23 28.21
N ILE A 55 14.80 -9.29 29.00
CA ILE A 55 13.69 -9.42 29.96
C ILE A 55 13.64 -8.21 30.90
N LYS A 56 14.79 -7.74 31.39
CA LYS A 56 14.86 -6.57 32.26
C LYS A 56 14.27 -5.34 31.58
N VAL A 57 14.63 -5.08 30.32
CA VAL A 57 14.14 -3.91 29.56
C VAL A 57 12.63 -4.00 29.34
N LEU A 58 12.10 -5.18 29.02
CA LEU A 58 10.66 -5.40 28.88
C LEU A 58 9.90 -5.20 30.21
N LEU A 59 10.49 -5.61 31.33
CA LEU A 59 9.92 -5.37 32.66
C LEU A 59 9.99 -3.89 33.06
N ASP A 60 11.09 -3.19 32.75
CA ASP A 60 11.23 -1.75 32.96
C ASP A 60 10.18 -0.97 32.16
N ALA A 61 9.83 -1.45 30.95
CA ALA A 61 8.73 -0.94 30.13
C ALA A 61 7.32 -1.33 30.62
N LYS A 62 7.21 -2.19 31.66
CA LYS A 62 5.96 -2.73 32.21
C LYS A 62 5.12 -3.47 31.16
N VAL A 63 5.76 -4.42 30.46
CA VAL A 63 5.14 -5.25 29.41
C VAL A 63 3.92 -6.05 29.89
N ASP A 64 3.88 -6.41 31.17
CA ASP A 64 2.76 -7.09 31.83
C ASP A 64 1.45 -6.28 31.80
N LYS A 65 1.56 -4.96 31.65
CA LYS A 65 0.42 -4.04 31.58
C LYS A 65 0.11 -3.58 30.16
N ALA A 66 0.90 -4.00 29.17
CA ALA A 66 0.74 -3.57 27.79
C ALA A 66 -0.49 -4.24 27.15
N ASP A 67 -1.36 -3.42 26.56
CA ASP A 67 -2.44 -3.92 25.71
C ASP A 67 -1.88 -4.45 24.39
N LEU A 68 -0.78 -3.85 23.92
CA LEU A 68 -0.13 -4.18 22.67
C LEU A 68 1.39 -4.02 22.78
N LEU A 69 2.14 -4.99 22.28
CA LEU A 69 3.58 -4.90 22.03
C LEU A 69 3.83 -5.04 20.53
N VAL A 70 4.48 -4.06 19.93
CA VAL A 70 4.79 -4.01 18.50
C VAL A 70 6.30 -4.06 18.32
N ALA A 71 6.82 -5.11 17.70
CA ALA A 71 8.24 -5.30 17.44
C ALA A 71 8.56 -5.00 15.96
N VAL A 72 9.16 -3.83 15.73
CA VAL A 72 9.42 -3.23 14.40
C VAL A 72 10.88 -2.78 14.23
N THR A 73 11.80 -3.51 14.86
CA THR A 73 13.24 -3.30 14.67
C THR A 73 13.68 -3.70 13.25
N SER A 74 14.94 -3.43 12.91
CA SER A 74 15.53 -3.81 11.62
C SER A 74 15.85 -5.30 11.48
N SER A 75 15.79 -6.09 12.57
CA SER A 75 16.07 -7.54 12.57
C SER A 75 14.78 -8.30 12.83
N GLU A 76 14.45 -9.24 11.92
CA GLU A 76 13.28 -10.09 12.09
C GLU A 76 13.45 -11.05 13.27
N GLU A 77 14.66 -11.52 13.53
CA GLU A 77 14.99 -12.40 14.65
C GLU A 77 14.73 -11.70 15.98
N VAL A 78 15.13 -10.43 16.09
CA VAL A 78 14.83 -9.57 17.25
C VAL A 78 13.33 -9.35 17.38
N ASN A 79 12.60 -9.14 16.29
CA ASN A 79 11.16 -8.91 16.34
C ASN A 79 10.40 -10.16 16.81
N ILE A 80 10.75 -11.33 16.28
CA ILE A 80 10.21 -12.64 16.69
C ILE A 80 10.49 -12.88 18.17
N ALA A 81 11.75 -12.75 18.60
CA ALA A 81 12.14 -12.96 19.99
C ALA A 81 11.42 -11.99 20.95
N THR A 82 11.33 -10.71 20.57
CA THR A 82 10.65 -9.68 21.36
C THR A 82 9.16 -10.01 21.54
N ALA A 83 8.47 -10.40 20.47
CA ALA A 83 7.06 -10.75 20.55
C ALA A 83 6.82 -11.98 21.44
N ILE A 84 7.61 -13.05 21.27
CA ILE A 84 7.52 -14.26 22.10
C ILE A 84 7.77 -13.93 23.58
N LEU A 85 8.87 -13.23 23.90
CA LEU A 85 9.22 -12.86 25.27
C LEU A 85 8.14 -11.97 25.88
N GLY A 86 7.71 -10.93 25.17
CA GLY A 86 6.69 -10.00 25.65
C GLY A 86 5.35 -10.68 25.93
N LYS A 87 4.93 -11.62 25.07
CA LYS A 87 3.73 -12.42 25.31
C LYS A 87 3.85 -13.26 26.59
N LYS A 88 4.99 -13.94 26.77
CA LYS A 88 5.25 -14.74 27.98
C LYS A 88 5.33 -13.90 29.26
N LEU A 89 5.75 -12.64 29.14
CA LEU A 89 5.84 -11.68 30.25
C LEU A 89 4.53 -10.92 30.52
N GLY A 90 3.49 -11.10 29.71
CA GLY A 90 2.13 -10.65 30.02
C GLY A 90 1.51 -9.63 29.06
N ALA A 91 2.15 -9.29 27.93
CA ALA A 91 1.52 -8.45 26.92
C ALA A 91 0.22 -9.11 26.40
N LYS A 92 -0.89 -8.36 26.35
CA LYS A 92 -2.18 -8.92 25.91
C LYS A 92 -2.13 -9.35 24.44
N LYS A 93 -1.55 -8.51 23.59
CA LYS A 93 -1.36 -8.76 22.16
C LYS A 93 0.05 -8.41 21.70
N THR A 94 0.58 -9.19 20.76
CA THR A 94 1.92 -8.98 20.19
C THR A 94 1.87 -8.95 18.66
N ILE A 95 2.66 -8.03 18.08
CA ILE A 95 2.85 -7.88 16.65
C ILE A 95 4.34 -7.96 16.36
N ALA A 96 4.74 -8.77 15.38
CA ALA A 96 6.12 -8.82 14.90
C ALA A 96 6.19 -8.45 13.41
N ARG A 97 7.08 -7.50 13.09
CA ARG A 97 7.49 -7.26 11.70
C ARG A 97 8.47 -8.34 11.27
N ILE A 98 8.16 -9.00 10.16
CA ILE A 98 8.99 -10.05 9.56
C ILE A 98 9.38 -9.66 8.13
N GLY A 99 10.45 -10.25 7.59
CA GLY A 99 10.92 -10.02 6.23
C GLY A 99 10.90 -11.25 5.34
N ASN A 100 10.68 -12.45 5.91
CA ASN A 100 10.56 -13.72 5.20
C ASN A 100 9.09 -14.11 4.97
N ALA A 101 8.71 -14.26 3.70
CA ALA A 101 7.37 -14.66 3.28
C ALA A 101 7.00 -16.10 3.68
N GLU A 102 7.99 -16.98 3.90
CA GLU A 102 7.78 -18.37 4.29
C GLU A 102 6.99 -18.50 5.60
N TYR A 103 7.14 -17.54 6.52
CA TYR A 103 6.42 -17.54 7.79
C TYR A 103 4.92 -17.29 7.65
N GLN A 104 4.45 -16.81 6.49
CA GLN A 104 3.02 -16.65 6.21
C GLN A 104 2.42 -17.80 5.41
N ASP A 105 3.22 -18.74 4.88
CA ASP A 105 2.70 -19.84 4.08
C ASP A 105 1.99 -20.86 4.98
N PRO A 106 0.65 -21.05 4.84
CA PRO A 106 -0.09 -22.01 5.66
C PRO A 106 0.42 -23.45 5.49
N LYS A 107 1.11 -23.77 4.38
CA LYS A 107 1.66 -25.09 4.10
C LYS A 107 2.87 -25.45 4.96
N VAL A 108 3.54 -24.45 5.53
CA VAL A 108 4.70 -24.65 6.41
C VAL A 108 4.29 -25.24 7.76
N GLY A 109 3.01 -25.10 8.13
CA GLY A 109 2.43 -25.76 9.31
C GLY A 109 2.85 -25.18 10.66
N VAL A 110 3.52 -24.03 10.68
CA VAL A 110 3.92 -23.34 11.92
C VAL A 110 2.87 -22.31 12.31
N ASN A 111 2.25 -22.49 13.47
CA ASN A 111 1.30 -21.52 14.03
C ASN A 111 2.00 -20.55 14.98
N PHE A 112 2.41 -19.39 14.46
CA PHE A 112 3.12 -18.37 15.23
C PHE A 112 2.31 -17.79 16.41
N SER A 113 0.98 -17.88 16.36
CA SER A 113 0.12 -17.45 17.46
C SER A 113 0.29 -18.32 18.71
N GLU A 114 0.56 -19.62 18.55
CA GLU A 114 0.76 -20.57 19.66
C GLU A 114 2.08 -20.32 20.41
N ILE A 115 3.09 -19.81 19.71
CA ILE A 115 4.39 -19.47 20.32
C ILE A 115 4.44 -18.03 20.83
N GLY A 116 3.36 -17.26 20.68
CA GLY A 116 3.18 -15.96 21.30
C GLY A 116 3.34 -14.75 20.38
N ILE A 117 3.18 -14.94 19.07
CA ILE A 117 3.09 -13.85 18.09
C ILE A 117 1.66 -13.79 17.57
N ASP A 118 0.82 -12.92 18.13
CA ASP A 118 -0.59 -12.85 17.74
C ASP A 118 -0.78 -12.43 16.28
N PHE A 119 0.05 -11.51 15.80
CA PHE A 119 0.01 -11.02 14.42
C PHE A 119 1.41 -10.83 13.85
N MET A 120 1.55 -11.13 12.56
CA MET A 120 2.77 -10.86 11.81
C MET A 120 2.47 -9.88 10.70
N ILE A 121 3.33 -8.87 10.56
CA ILE A 121 3.24 -7.88 9.49
C ILE A 121 4.44 -8.08 8.57
N TYR A 122 4.14 -8.22 7.27
CA TYR A 122 5.14 -8.30 6.22
C TYR A 122 4.96 -7.11 5.27
N PRO A 123 5.66 -5.99 5.51
CA PRO A 123 5.47 -4.75 4.76
C PRO A 123 5.61 -4.89 3.25
N GLU A 124 6.56 -5.71 2.79
CA GLU A 124 6.82 -5.90 1.37
C GLU A 124 5.66 -6.62 0.66
N GLU A 125 4.99 -7.57 1.32
CA GLU A 125 3.77 -8.20 0.80
C GLU A 125 2.61 -7.20 0.74
N LEU A 126 2.41 -6.41 1.81
CA LEU A 126 1.36 -5.40 1.83
C LEU A 126 1.58 -4.35 0.73
N ALA A 127 2.82 -3.92 0.52
CA ALA A 127 3.18 -3.01 -0.57
C ALA A 127 2.94 -3.63 -1.95
N ALA A 128 3.24 -4.93 -2.11
CA ALA A 128 2.98 -5.64 -3.36
C ALA A 128 1.47 -5.78 -3.64
N ILE A 129 0.68 -6.18 -2.64
CA ILE A 129 -0.78 -6.26 -2.73
C ILE A 129 -1.36 -4.89 -3.08
N GLU A 130 -0.91 -3.82 -2.42
CA GLU A 130 -1.41 -2.48 -2.72
C GLU A 130 -1.01 -2.01 -4.12
N THR A 131 0.19 -2.37 -4.60
CA THR A 131 0.60 -2.11 -5.98
C THR A 131 -0.34 -2.81 -6.97
N VAL A 132 -0.67 -4.08 -6.74
CA VAL A 132 -1.61 -4.85 -7.56
C VAL A 132 -3.01 -4.24 -7.50
N ASN A 133 -3.47 -3.83 -6.32
CA ASN A 133 -4.75 -3.13 -6.15
C ASN A 133 -4.76 -1.85 -6.98
N LEU A 134 -3.70 -1.04 -6.94
CA LEU A 134 -3.60 0.16 -7.76
C LEU A 134 -3.66 -0.17 -9.25
N ILE A 135 -3.00 -1.23 -9.72
CA ILE A 135 -3.09 -1.67 -11.12
C ILE A 135 -4.51 -2.08 -11.50
N GLN A 136 -5.22 -2.80 -10.63
CA GLN A 136 -6.61 -3.20 -10.86
C GLN A 136 -7.60 -2.03 -10.74
N ARG A 137 -7.26 -1.00 -9.96
CA ARG A 137 -8.00 0.27 -9.85
C ARG A 137 -7.74 1.16 -11.08
N THR A 138 -8.27 0.76 -12.23
CA THR A 138 -8.12 1.51 -13.48
C THR A 138 -9.08 2.70 -13.58
N ALA A 139 -10.20 2.64 -12.85
CA ALA A 139 -11.21 3.70 -12.84
C ALA A 139 -11.73 4.11 -11.45
N ALA A 140 -11.80 3.17 -10.49
CA ALA A 140 -12.30 3.38 -9.13
C ALA A 140 -11.17 3.64 -8.12
N THR A 141 -11.33 4.67 -7.28
CA THR A 141 -10.40 5.04 -6.21
C THR A 141 -10.38 4.02 -5.10
N ASP A 142 -11.54 3.44 -4.76
CA ASP A 142 -11.68 2.41 -3.70
C ASP A 142 -12.74 1.40 -4.13
N ILE A 143 -12.51 0.10 -3.87
CA ILE A 143 -13.47 -0.97 -4.10
C ILE A 143 -13.51 -1.84 -2.83
N LEU A 144 -14.69 -1.95 -2.22
CA LEU A 144 -14.94 -2.83 -1.08
C LEU A 144 -16.01 -3.84 -1.47
N GLU A 145 -15.67 -5.12 -1.42
CA GLU A 145 -16.58 -6.22 -1.74
C GLU A 145 -17.23 -6.79 -0.47
N PHE A 146 -18.53 -7.03 -0.55
CA PHE A 146 -19.34 -7.65 0.50
C PHE A 146 -19.94 -8.96 -0.03
N GLU A 147 -20.11 -9.94 0.88
CA GLU A 147 -20.81 -11.20 0.59
C GLU A 147 -20.29 -11.92 -0.68
N LYS A 148 -18.96 -12.09 -0.79
CA LYS A 148 -18.28 -12.72 -1.94
C LYS A 148 -18.61 -12.05 -3.30
N GLY A 149 -18.66 -10.71 -3.33
CA GLY A 149 -18.86 -9.94 -4.54
C GLY A 149 -20.31 -9.75 -4.97
N LYS A 150 -21.29 -10.07 -4.11
CA LYS A 150 -22.71 -9.77 -4.38
C LYS A 150 -23.02 -8.28 -4.34
N LEU A 151 -22.27 -7.54 -3.53
CA LEU A 151 -22.39 -6.10 -3.34
C LEU A 151 -21.00 -5.48 -3.32
N THR A 152 -20.85 -4.36 -4.02
CA THR A 152 -19.58 -3.66 -4.15
C THR A 152 -19.81 -2.18 -3.83
N VAL A 153 -19.09 -1.66 -2.84
CA VAL A 153 -18.98 -0.21 -2.62
C VAL A 153 -17.77 0.27 -3.41
N MET A 154 -17.96 1.34 -4.17
CA MET A 154 -16.95 1.91 -5.05
C MET A 154 -16.85 3.41 -4.85
N GLY A 155 -15.65 3.92 -4.58
CA GLY A 155 -15.32 5.35 -4.63
C GLY A 155 -14.78 5.73 -6.00
N LEU A 156 -15.28 6.80 -6.61
CA LEU A 156 -14.90 7.26 -7.94
C LEU A 156 -14.71 8.77 -7.97
N ARG A 157 -13.65 9.24 -8.60
CA ARG A 157 -13.51 10.65 -8.95
C ARG A 157 -14.14 10.93 -10.30
N LEU A 158 -15.04 11.91 -10.36
CA LEU A 158 -15.70 12.29 -11.61
C LEU A 158 -14.75 13.09 -12.51
N ASP A 159 -14.65 12.65 -13.77
CA ASP A 159 -13.87 13.36 -14.78
C ASP A 159 -14.57 14.61 -15.27
N LYS A 160 -13.78 15.60 -15.69
CA LYS A 160 -14.30 16.89 -16.19
C LYS A 160 -15.23 16.74 -17.40
N ILE A 161 -15.09 15.65 -18.14
CA ILE A 161 -15.84 15.33 -19.36
C ILE A 161 -16.92 14.25 -19.13
N ALA A 162 -17.23 13.91 -17.87
CA ALA A 162 -18.17 12.85 -17.56
C ALA A 162 -19.61 13.17 -18.07
N PRO A 163 -20.38 12.16 -18.54
CA PRO A 163 -21.73 12.38 -19.07
C PRO A 163 -22.71 13.00 -18.06
N ILE A 164 -22.48 12.80 -16.76
CA ILE A 164 -23.33 13.29 -15.68
C ILE A 164 -22.97 14.70 -15.21
N MET A 165 -21.99 15.35 -15.82
CA MET A 165 -21.49 16.61 -15.33
C MET A 165 -22.58 17.69 -15.26
N HIS A 166 -22.63 18.38 -14.12
CA HIS A 166 -23.61 19.41 -13.78
C HIS A 166 -25.08 18.97 -13.73
N LYS A 167 -25.39 17.70 -14.04
CA LYS A 167 -26.74 17.14 -13.86
C LYS A 167 -27.05 16.92 -12.39
N LYS A 168 -28.33 16.98 -12.04
CA LYS A 168 -28.81 16.58 -10.72
C LYS A 168 -28.89 15.06 -10.60
N ILE A 169 -28.74 14.54 -9.39
CA ILE A 169 -28.84 13.10 -9.13
C ILE A 169 -30.18 12.52 -9.61
N PHE A 170 -31.30 13.22 -9.40
CA PHE A 170 -32.61 12.74 -9.86
C PHE A 170 -32.71 12.71 -11.39
N GLU A 171 -32.09 13.65 -12.09
CA GLU A 171 -32.13 13.72 -13.56
C GLU A 171 -31.40 12.50 -14.14
N VAL A 172 -30.22 12.19 -13.59
CA VAL A 172 -29.49 10.97 -13.95
C VAL A 172 -30.32 9.73 -13.61
N ALA A 173 -30.95 9.65 -12.44
CA ALA A 173 -31.77 8.50 -12.08
C ALA A 173 -32.97 8.27 -13.03
N GLN A 174 -33.53 9.33 -13.63
CA GLN A 174 -34.63 9.21 -14.60
C GLN A 174 -34.17 8.74 -15.98
N GLU A 175 -32.91 8.99 -16.36
CA GLU A 175 -32.33 8.55 -17.64
C GLU A 175 -32.08 7.03 -17.67
N TYR A 176 -32.08 6.35 -16.53
CA TYR A 176 -31.78 4.92 -16.41
C TYR A 176 -32.97 4.12 -15.84
N GLN A 177 -33.49 3.18 -16.64
CA GLN A 177 -34.69 2.38 -16.33
C GLN A 177 -34.50 1.39 -15.16
N SER A 178 -33.28 0.92 -14.94
CA SER A 178 -32.86 0.12 -13.79
C SER A 178 -31.56 0.69 -13.24
N VAL A 179 -31.60 1.23 -12.03
CA VAL A 179 -30.41 1.74 -11.36
C VAL A 179 -29.88 0.62 -10.46
N ASP A 180 -28.98 -0.20 -11.00
CA ASP A 180 -28.28 -1.25 -10.23
C ASP A 180 -27.29 -0.68 -9.20
N PHE A 181 -27.32 0.64 -9.01
CA PHE A 181 -26.40 1.36 -8.16
C PHE A 181 -27.08 2.46 -7.34
N ARG A 182 -26.47 2.82 -6.21
CA ARG A 182 -26.94 3.88 -5.32
C ARG A 182 -25.79 4.71 -4.83
N ILE A 183 -25.92 6.03 -4.94
CA ILE A 183 -24.93 6.97 -4.40
C ILE A 183 -25.15 7.08 -2.89
N VAL A 184 -24.06 6.88 -2.13
CA VAL A 184 -24.05 6.86 -0.67
C VAL A 184 -23.50 8.15 -0.10
N ALA A 185 -22.47 8.70 -0.73
CA ALA A 185 -21.80 9.92 -0.29
C ALA A 185 -21.16 10.65 -1.48
N ILE A 186 -21.06 11.97 -1.37
CA ILE A 186 -20.22 12.80 -2.23
C ILE A 186 -19.23 13.52 -1.32
N TYR A 187 -17.94 13.34 -1.56
CA TYR A 187 -16.88 14.09 -0.88
C TYR A 187 -16.40 15.22 -1.79
N ARG A 188 -16.59 16.45 -1.31
CA ARG A 188 -16.31 17.69 -2.05
C ARG A 188 -15.75 18.72 -1.08
N ASN A 189 -14.66 19.39 -1.45
CA ASN A 189 -14.05 20.46 -0.66
C ASN A 189 -13.82 20.09 0.82
N PHE A 190 -13.28 18.89 1.06
CA PHE A 190 -13.01 18.35 2.40
C PHE A 190 -14.24 18.10 3.28
N ARG A 191 -15.42 17.95 2.67
CA ARG A 191 -16.66 17.66 3.39
C ARG A 191 -17.38 16.50 2.74
N THR A 192 -17.94 15.63 3.57
CA THR A 192 -18.83 14.56 3.14
C THR A 192 -20.26 15.08 3.08
N ILE A 193 -20.89 14.92 1.92
CA ILE A 193 -22.27 15.31 1.62
C ILE A 193 -23.08 14.02 1.49
N ILE A 194 -24.17 13.90 2.26
CA ILE A 194 -25.15 12.84 2.07
C ILE A 194 -26.04 13.25 0.89
N PRO A 195 -26.04 12.50 -0.22
CA PRO A 195 -26.67 12.91 -1.47
C PRO A 195 -28.20 12.95 -1.34
N SER A 196 -28.78 14.05 -1.82
CA SER A 196 -30.20 14.22 -2.09
C SER A 196 -30.44 14.29 -3.61
N GLY A 197 -31.66 14.02 -4.08
CA GLY A 197 -31.97 14.06 -5.51
C GLY A 197 -31.65 15.39 -6.19
N ASN A 198 -31.62 16.50 -5.44
CA ASN A 198 -31.34 17.85 -5.94
C ASN A 198 -29.85 18.20 -6.05
N ASP A 199 -28.97 17.39 -5.45
CA ASP A 199 -27.53 17.62 -5.54
C ASP A 199 -27.05 17.45 -6.98
N ARG A 200 -26.09 18.29 -7.39
CA ARG A 200 -25.48 18.26 -8.72
C ARG A 200 -24.09 17.65 -8.65
N PHE A 201 -23.73 16.90 -9.69
CA PHE A 201 -22.36 16.44 -9.89
C PHE A 201 -21.47 17.58 -10.37
N LEU A 202 -20.33 17.77 -9.71
CA LEU A 202 -19.32 18.78 -10.05
C LEU A 202 -17.96 18.12 -10.36
N PRO A 203 -17.12 18.78 -11.19
CA PRO A 203 -15.85 18.18 -11.59
C PRO A 203 -14.97 17.93 -10.36
N ASN A 204 -14.29 16.78 -10.34
CA ASN A 204 -13.47 16.32 -9.21
C ASN A 204 -14.23 15.92 -7.95
N ASP A 205 -15.55 15.84 -7.98
CA ASP A 205 -16.28 15.18 -6.89
C ASP A 205 -15.78 13.75 -6.73
N GLN A 206 -15.60 13.34 -5.47
CA GLN A 206 -15.39 11.95 -5.12
C GLN A 206 -16.75 11.35 -4.72
N VAL A 207 -17.29 10.46 -5.54
CA VAL A 207 -18.61 9.86 -5.36
C VAL A 207 -18.45 8.43 -4.87
N PHE A 208 -19.16 8.08 -3.80
CA PHE A 208 -19.23 6.72 -3.28
C PHE A 208 -20.54 6.08 -3.70
N VAL A 209 -20.45 4.92 -4.35
CA VAL A 209 -21.56 4.22 -4.99
C VAL A 209 -21.58 2.78 -4.50
N ILE A 210 -22.75 2.29 -4.06
CA ILE A 210 -22.99 0.86 -3.88
C ILE A 210 -23.58 0.33 -5.18
N THR A 211 -23.06 -0.78 -5.70
CA THR A 211 -23.54 -1.42 -6.92
C THR A 211 -23.39 -2.94 -6.86
N THR A 212 -24.00 -3.65 -7.80
CA THR A 212 -23.73 -5.07 -8.06
C THR A 212 -22.61 -5.22 -9.09
N GLN A 213 -22.09 -6.45 -9.26
CA GLN A 213 -21.07 -6.74 -10.27
C GLN A 213 -21.50 -6.32 -11.70
N SER A 214 -22.79 -6.45 -12.04
CA SER A 214 -23.34 -6.03 -13.34
C SER A 214 -23.39 -4.51 -13.50
N GLY A 215 -23.55 -3.76 -12.40
CA GLY A 215 -23.68 -2.31 -12.43
C GLY A 215 -22.34 -1.55 -12.48
N ILE A 216 -21.20 -2.20 -12.25
CA ILE A 216 -19.88 -1.54 -12.21
C ILE A 216 -19.60 -0.79 -13.52
N GLU A 217 -19.78 -1.45 -14.67
CA GLU A 217 -19.47 -0.86 -15.98
C GLU A 217 -20.30 0.40 -16.27
N THR A 218 -21.58 0.38 -15.89
CA THR A 218 -22.48 1.53 -16.01
C THR A 218 -22.00 2.70 -15.17
N VAL A 219 -21.62 2.45 -13.92
CA VAL A 219 -21.14 3.50 -13.01
C VAL A 219 -19.83 4.12 -13.51
N LEU A 220 -18.91 3.31 -14.04
CA LEU A 220 -17.68 3.80 -14.65
C LEU A 220 -17.95 4.73 -15.83
N LYS A 221 -18.80 4.30 -16.78
CA LYS A 221 -19.21 5.12 -17.92
C LYS A 221 -19.83 6.45 -17.49
N LEU A 222 -20.71 6.43 -16.49
CA LEU A 222 -21.33 7.62 -15.92
C LEU A 222 -20.31 8.57 -15.29
N ALA A 223 -19.27 8.03 -14.65
CA ALA A 223 -18.17 8.81 -14.08
C ALA A 223 -17.21 9.38 -15.14
N GLY A 224 -17.45 9.13 -16.44
CA GLY A 224 -16.55 9.49 -17.52
C GLY A 224 -15.31 8.59 -17.58
N LYS A 225 -15.37 7.43 -16.94
CA LYS A 225 -14.28 6.46 -16.88
C LYS A 225 -14.54 5.30 -17.84
N GLU A 226 -13.49 4.83 -18.49
CA GLU A 226 -13.50 3.55 -19.18
C GLU A 226 -12.93 2.48 -18.27
N ASN A 227 -13.53 1.29 -18.28
CA ASN A 227 -12.94 0.14 -17.62
C ASN A 227 -11.79 -0.37 -18.48
N ILE A 228 -10.66 0.33 -18.42
CA ILE A 228 -9.45 -0.11 -19.13
C ILE A 228 -8.96 -1.34 -18.37
N LYS A 229 -8.96 -2.50 -19.03
CA LYS A 229 -8.20 -3.65 -18.53
C LYS A 229 -6.77 -3.45 -19.00
N PHE A 230 -5.85 -3.40 -18.04
CA PHE A 230 -4.44 -3.43 -18.38
C PHE A 230 -4.04 -4.87 -18.69
N GLU A 231 -3.35 -5.05 -19.82
CA GLU A 231 -2.87 -6.35 -20.27
C GLU A 231 -1.35 -6.41 -20.23
N ASN A 232 -0.66 -5.32 -20.62
CA ASN A 232 0.79 -5.27 -20.69
C ASN A 232 1.36 -4.40 -19.57
N ILE A 233 2.11 -5.01 -18.66
CA ILE A 233 2.68 -4.36 -17.49
C ILE A 233 4.20 -4.48 -17.53
N MET A 234 4.89 -3.35 -17.35
CA MET A 234 6.33 -3.33 -17.16
C MET A 234 6.67 -2.98 -15.70
N VAL A 235 7.44 -3.83 -15.05
CA VAL A 235 7.92 -3.67 -13.67
C VAL A 235 9.41 -3.42 -13.70
N LEU A 236 9.85 -2.33 -13.09
CA LEU A 236 11.26 -1.99 -12.91
C LEU A 236 11.68 -2.30 -11.47
N GLY A 237 12.69 -3.14 -11.31
CA GLY A 237 13.25 -3.58 -10.03
C GLY A 237 12.69 -4.93 -9.58
N GLY A 238 13.56 -5.92 -9.46
CA GLY A 238 13.27 -7.30 -9.07
C GLY A 238 13.46 -7.59 -7.57
N GLY A 239 13.47 -6.56 -6.73
CA GLY A 239 13.57 -6.70 -5.28
C GLY A 239 12.37 -7.43 -4.64
N LYS A 240 12.30 -7.45 -3.30
CA LYS A 240 11.26 -8.18 -2.55
C LYS A 240 9.83 -7.83 -2.99
N ILE A 241 9.55 -6.55 -3.22
CA ILE A 241 8.24 -6.06 -3.67
C ILE A 241 8.03 -6.37 -5.15
N GLY A 242 8.98 -6.01 -6.02
CA GLY A 242 8.83 -6.16 -7.47
C GLY A 242 8.64 -7.60 -7.93
N ARG A 243 9.41 -8.55 -7.39
CA ARG A 243 9.22 -9.98 -7.68
C ARG A 243 7.87 -10.50 -7.23
N ARG A 244 7.35 -9.98 -6.11
CA ARG A 244 6.05 -10.37 -5.58
C ARG A 244 4.91 -9.79 -6.42
N VAL A 245 5.02 -8.53 -6.82
CA VAL A 245 4.09 -7.88 -7.77
C VAL A 245 4.05 -8.66 -9.08
N ALA A 246 5.20 -8.98 -9.66
CA ALA A 246 5.26 -9.79 -10.88
C ALA A 246 4.57 -11.15 -10.69
N LYS A 247 4.87 -11.88 -9.60
CA LYS A 247 4.23 -13.17 -9.30
C LYS A 247 2.71 -13.09 -9.15
N LEU A 248 2.19 -12.01 -8.56
CA LEU A 248 0.75 -11.82 -8.40
C LEU A 248 0.06 -11.47 -9.73
N LEU A 249 0.75 -10.76 -10.63
CA LEU A 249 0.19 -10.30 -11.90
C LEU A 249 0.37 -11.31 -13.06
N GLU A 250 1.41 -12.15 -13.03
CA GLU A 250 1.82 -13.02 -14.17
C GLU A 250 0.71 -13.96 -14.68
N LYS A 251 -0.25 -14.33 -13.81
CA LYS A 251 -1.39 -15.19 -14.19
C LYS A 251 -2.52 -14.47 -14.91
N SER A 252 -2.55 -13.14 -14.82
CA SER A 252 -3.67 -12.31 -15.30
C SER A 252 -3.26 -11.32 -16.37
N MET A 253 -1.97 -11.01 -16.48
CA MET A 253 -1.41 -9.96 -17.34
C MET A 253 -0.05 -10.41 -17.88
N LYS A 254 0.36 -9.85 -19.02
CA LYS A 254 1.70 -10.03 -19.57
C LYS A 254 2.67 -9.11 -18.84
N VAL A 255 3.54 -9.69 -18.03
CA VAL A 255 4.49 -8.94 -17.21
C VAL A 255 5.88 -9.00 -17.86
N LYS A 256 6.50 -7.82 -18.03
CA LYS A 256 7.94 -7.68 -18.28
C LYS A 256 8.60 -7.11 -17.02
N LEU A 257 9.61 -7.78 -16.49
CA LEU A 257 10.36 -7.32 -15.32
C LEU A 257 11.78 -6.96 -15.72
N ILE A 258 12.22 -5.75 -15.37
CA ILE A 258 13.56 -5.25 -15.63
C ILE A 258 14.36 -5.28 -14.33
N GLU A 259 15.49 -5.99 -14.31
CA GLU A 259 16.42 -6.07 -13.18
C GLU A 259 17.85 -5.79 -13.65
N SER A 260 18.55 -4.89 -12.97
CA SER A 260 19.91 -4.49 -13.31
C SER A 260 20.96 -5.53 -12.89
N ASP A 261 20.71 -6.23 -11.78
CA ASP A 261 21.61 -7.20 -11.19
C ASP A 261 21.51 -8.55 -11.93
N GLU A 262 22.67 -9.06 -12.34
CA GLU A 262 22.77 -10.27 -13.14
C GLU A 262 22.28 -11.51 -12.39
N GLU A 263 22.81 -11.74 -11.19
CA GLU A 263 22.48 -12.92 -10.38
C GLU A 263 20.99 -12.94 -10.03
N LYS A 264 20.45 -11.80 -9.57
CA LYS A 264 19.01 -11.68 -9.29
C LYS A 264 18.17 -11.88 -10.55
N SER A 265 18.59 -11.37 -11.71
CA SER A 265 17.82 -11.55 -12.94
C SER A 265 17.66 -13.02 -13.32
N PHE A 266 18.70 -13.84 -13.13
CA PHE A 266 18.63 -15.28 -13.33
C PHE A 266 17.71 -15.96 -12.31
N GLU A 267 17.85 -15.65 -11.02
CA GLU A 267 16.96 -16.19 -9.98
C GLU A 267 15.48 -15.88 -10.24
N LEU A 268 15.19 -14.66 -10.70
CA LEU A 268 13.83 -14.24 -11.03
C LEU A 268 13.28 -14.96 -12.25
N ALA A 269 14.11 -15.20 -13.26
CA ALA A 269 13.72 -15.95 -14.46
C ALA A 269 13.38 -17.41 -14.14
N ASP A 270 14.04 -18.02 -13.15
CA ASP A 270 13.73 -19.38 -12.69
C ASP A 270 12.44 -19.42 -11.84
N MET A 271 12.17 -18.38 -11.06
CA MET A 271 11.05 -18.33 -10.11
C MET A 271 9.71 -17.89 -10.76
N LEU A 272 9.77 -17.00 -11.74
CA LEU A 272 8.60 -16.42 -12.42
C LEU A 272 8.33 -17.21 -13.70
N GLN A 273 7.16 -17.85 -13.78
CA GLN A 273 6.86 -18.80 -14.85
C GLN A 273 6.30 -18.12 -16.09
N ASP A 274 5.55 -17.03 -15.90
CA ASP A 274 4.82 -16.33 -16.96
C ASP A 274 5.26 -14.86 -17.07
N THR A 275 6.45 -14.53 -16.57
CA THR A 275 7.04 -13.18 -16.63
C THR A 275 8.31 -13.18 -17.49
N LEU A 276 8.41 -12.23 -18.43
CA LEU A 276 9.67 -12.01 -19.16
C LEU A 276 10.62 -11.18 -18.30
N VAL A 277 11.71 -11.78 -17.84
CA VAL A 277 12.76 -11.08 -17.08
C VAL A 277 13.85 -10.57 -18.03
N ILE A 278 14.15 -9.29 -17.95
CA ILE A 278 15.11 -8.58 -18.79
C ILE A 278 16.19 -8.00 -17.89
N ARG A 279 17.45 -8.30 -18.21
CA ARG A 279 18.58 -7.67 -17.55
C ARG A 279 18.81 -6.28 -18.12
N GLY A 280 18.76 -5.25 -17.28
CA GLY A 280 19.14 -3.89 -17.71
C GLY A 280 18.85 -2.80 -16.68
N ASP A 281 19.35 -1.59 -16.98
CA ASP A 281 19.16 -0.41 -16.15
C ASP A 281 17.89 0.33 -16.55
N GLY A 282 16.97 0.55 -15.62
CA GLY A 282 15.74 1.30 -15.88
C GLY A 282 15.94 2.76 -16.26
N ARG A 283 17.14 3.32 -16.03
CA ARG A 283 17.49 4.68 -16.47
C ARG A 283 17.88 4.75 -17.94
N ASP A 284 18.11 3.61 -18.58
CA ASP A 284 18.40 3.53 -20.01
C ASP A 284 17.10 3.63 -20.82
N ILE A 285 16.86 4.82 -21.37
CA ILE A 285 15.67 5.12 -22.17
C ILE A 285 15.61 4.25 -23.42
N ASP A 286 16.76 4.02 -24.06
CA ASP A 286 16.83 3.29 -25.32
C ASP A 286 16.49 1.82 -25.08
N LEU A 287 16.95 1.25 -23.97
CA LEU A 287 16.54 -0.09 -23.53
C LEU A 287 15.03 -0.17 -23.30
N LEU A 288 14.46 0.76 -22.52
CA LEU A 288 13.02 0.76 -22.24
C LEU A 288 12.19 0.87 -23.53
N ALA A 289 12.64 1.70 -24.47
CA ALA A 289 12.01 1.86 -25.78
C ALA A 289 12.11 0.57 -26.63
N GLN A 290 13.28 -0.06 -26.69
CA GLN A 290 13.48 -1.35 -27.38
C GLN A 290 12.60 -2.45 -26.80
N GLU A 291 12.39 -2.43 -25.49
CA GLU A 291 11.53 -3.39 -24.78
C GLU A 291 10.04 -3.03 -24.83
N GLY A 292 9.66 -2.01 -25.62
CA GLY A 292 8.27 -1.69 -25.92
C GLY A 292 7.54 -0.99 -24.78
N ILE A 293 8.21 -0.14 -24.00
CA ILE A 293 7.55 0.67 -22.95
C ILE A 293 6.36 1.48 -23.48
N VAL A 294 6.41 1.92 -24.74
CA VAL A 294 5.34 2.69 -25.40
C VAL A 294 4.04 1.90 -25.52
N ASP A 295 4.13 0.58 -25.64
CA ASP A 295 2.97 -0.33 -25.78
C ASP A 295 2.46 -0.82 -24.42
N MET A 296 3.08 -0.39 -23.31
CA MET A 296 2.68 -0.80 -21.96
C MET A 296 1.46 -0.01 -21.49
N ASP A 297 0.53 -0.72 -20.87
CA ASP A 297 -0.61 -0.09 -20.21
C ASP A 297 -0.21 0.54 -18.89
N ALA A 298 0.70 -0.10 -18.14
CA ALA A 298 1.24 0.44 -16.92
C ALA A 298 2.74 0.18 -16.75
N PHE A 299 3.40 1.15 -16.12
CA PHE A 299 4.81 1.08 -15.73
C PHE A 299 4.93 1.24 -14.21
N ILE A 300 5.62 0.30 -13.56
CA ILE A 300 5.71 0.23 -12.10
C ILE A 300 7.19 0.24 -11.71
N ALA A 301 7.66 1.28 -11.03
CA ALA A 301 9.04 1.36 -10.58
C ALA A 301 9.16 1.08 -9.08
N LEU A 302 9.82 -0.03 -8.75
CA LEU A 302 9.91 -0.64 -7.42
C LEU A 302 11.36 -0.89 -6.99
N THR A 303 12.31 -0.08 -7.48
CA THR A 303 13.71 -0.15 -7.07
C THR A 303 13.90 0.43 -5.67
N GLU A 304 15.05 0.21 -5.05
CA GLU A 304 15.40 0.81 -3.75
C GLU A 304 15.69 2.31 -3.84
N ASP A 305 15.90 2.85 -5.04
CA ASP A 305 16.15 4.27 -5.26
C ASP A 305 14.87 5.01 -5.67
N ALA A 306 14.36 5.83 -4.76
CA ALA A 306 13.18 6.63 -4.98
C ALA A 306 13.34 7.64 -6.13
N GLU A 307 14.55 8.16 -6.37
CA GLU A 307 14.81 9.12 -7.45
C GLU A 307 14.69 8.43 -8.82
N THR A 308 15.33 7.27 -8.98
CA THR A 308 15.16 6.40 -10.16
C THR A 308 13.69 6.06 -10.39
N ASN A 309 12.94 5.68 -9.34
CA ASN A 309 11.52 5.34 -9.49
C ASN A 309 10.69 6.53 -10.00
N ILE A 310 10.92 7.72 -9.45
CA ILE A 310 10.19 8.93 -9.87
C ILE A 310 10.54 9.29 -11.32
N ILE A 311 11.84 9.36 -11.67
CA ILE A 311 12.30 9.80 -12.99
C ILE A 311 11.81 8.85 -14.08
N THR A 312 11.96 7.54 -13.88
CA THR A 312 11.56 6.52 -14.87
C THR A 312 10.04 6.49 -15.07
N CYS A 313 9.25 6.64 -14.00
CA CYS A 313 7.79 6.76 -14.12
C CYS A 313 7.36 8.04 -14.85
N LEU A 314 8.00 9.19 -14.60
CA LEU A 314 7.71 10.43 -15.35
C LEU A 314 8.02 10.27 -16.84
N MET A 315 9.14 9.60 -17.15
CA MET A 315 9.49 9.25 -18.52
C MET A 315 8.45 8.35 -19.18
N ALA A 316 8.02 7.29 -18.49
CA ALA A 316 6.98 6.39 -18.98
C ALA A 316 5.69 7.17 -19.31
N LYS A 317 5.30 8.13 -18.46
CA LYS A 317 4.18 9.04 -18.73
C LYS A 317 4.42 9.91 -19.96
N HIS A 318 5.62 10.46 -20.12
CA HIS A 318 5.98 11.25 -21.30
C HIS A 318 5.89 10.42 -22.60
N LEU A 319 6.23 9.13 -22.52
CA LEU A 319 6.12 8.16 -23.64
C LEU A 319 4.70 7.63 -23.87
N GLY A 320 3.71 8.07 -23.08
CA GLY A 320 2.29 7.76 -23.31
C GLY A 320 1.75 6.57 -22.50
N VAL A 321 2.51 6.00 -21.57
CA VAL A 321 2.01 4.94 -20.67
C VAL A 321 0.83 5.46 -19.86
N LYS A 322 -0.27 4.69 -19.85
CA LYS A 322 -1.54 5.14 -19.27
C LYS A 322 -1.41 5.33 -17.76
N LYS A 323 -0.75 4.39 -17.07
CA LYS A 323 -0.55 4.43 -15.62
C LYS A 323 0.91 4.25 -15.21
N ALA A 324 1.41 5.14 -14.36
CA ALA A 324 2.72 5.00 -13.73
C ALA A 324 2.62 4.95 -12.20
N ILE A 325 3.27 3.96 -11.59
CA ILE A 325 3.29 3.76 -10.13
C ILE A 325 4.74 3.72 -9.64
N ALA A 326 5.08 4.59 -8.69
CA ALA A 326 6.43 4.65 -8.11
C ALA A 326 6.44 4.25 -6.63
N LEU A 327 7.40 3.42 -6.23
CA LEU A 327 7.75 3.21 -4.84
C LEU A 327 8.58 4.39 -4.32
N VAL A 328 8.08 5.06 -3.29
CA VAL A 328 8.71 6.24 -2.69
C VAL A 328 8.74 6.09 -1.18
N ASP A 329 9.94 5.98 -0.62
CA ASP A 329 10.12 5.74 0.82
C ASP A 329 10.10 7.01 1.67
N LYS A 330 10.42 8.17 1.08
CA LYS A 330 10.45 9.45 1.81
C LYS A 330 9.06 10.08 1.80
N VAL A 331 8.48 10.23 2.98
CA VAL A 331 7.15 10.84 3.16
C VAL A 331 7.13 12.28 2.62
N ASP A 332 8.24 13.01 2.73
CA ASP A 332 8.38 14.39 2.25
C ASP A 332 8.22 14.53 0.73
N TYR A 333 8.40 13.46 -0.04
CA TYR A 333 8.25 13.49 -1.50
C TYR A 333 6.80 13.31 -1.96
N ILE A 334 5.91 12.82 -1.08
CA ILE A 334 4.51 12.55 -1.42
C ILE A 334 3.80 13.79 -1.99
N PRO A 335 3.86 14.99 -1.37
CA PRO A 335 3.17 16.17 -1.91
C PRO A 335 3.69 16.62 -3.29
N LEU A 336 4.97 16.41 -3.56
CA LEU A 336 5.61 16.80 -4.83
C LEU A 336 5.17 15.89 -5.97
N THR A 337 5.06 14.58 -5.72
CA THR A 337 4.72 13.58 -6.74
C THR A 337 3.35 13.79 -7.40
N GLN A 338 2.35 14.26 -6.64
CA GLN A 338 1.03 14.60 -7.17
C GLN A 338 1.04 15.83 -8.09
N THR A 339 2.02 16.72 -7.91
CA THR A 339 2.14 17.95 -8.70
C THR A 339 2.86 17.70 -10.03
N ILE A 340 3.77 16.71 -10.08
CA ILE A 340 4.61 16.39 -11.24
C ILE A 340 4.00 15.38 -12.23
N GLY A 341 2.79 14.88 -11.96
CA GLY A 341 2.03 14.07 -12.92
C GLY A 341 2.16 12.54 -12.78
N LEU A 342 2.56 12.04 -11.60
CA LEU A 342 2.48 10.61 -11.29
C LEU A 342 1.05 10.21 -10.89
N ASP A 343 0.57 9.06 -11.39
CA ASP A 343 -0.81 8.62 -11.15
C ASP A 343 -1.02 8.06 -9.75
N SER A 344 -0.04 7.32 -9.23
CA SER A 344 -0.12 6.70 -7.91
C SER A 344 1.27 6.44 -7.33
N LEU A 345 1.35 6.35 -6.01
CA LEU A 345 2.60 6.08 -5.29
C LEU A 345 2.37 5.03 -4.20
N ILE A 346 3.41 4.26 -3.94
CA ILE A 346 3.45 3.32 -2.83
C ILE A 346 4.51 3.83 -1.86
N ASN A 347 4.15 3.98 -0.59
CA ASN A 347 5.12 4.25 0.46
C ASN A 347 5.13 3.07 1.45
N LYS A 348 6.19 2.28 1.42
CA LYS A 348 6.32 1.09 2.26
C LYS A 348 6.23 1.38 3.77
N LYS A 349 6.59 2.60 4.20
CA LYS A 349 6.58 3.01 5.62
C LYS A 349 5.21 3.42 6.12
N LEU A 350 4.30 3.82 5.23
CA LEU A 350 2.91 4.15 5.58
C LEU A 350 1.99 2.92 5.52
N ILE A 351 2.38 1.91 4.74
CA ILE A 351 1.65 0.64 4.62
C ILE A 351 1.96 -0.31 5.78
N ALA A 352 3.18 -0.24 6.31
CA ALA A 352 3.65 -0.97 7.48
C ALA A 352 3.15 -0.33 8.78
#